data_AF-D8WNL0-F1
#
_entry.id   AF-D8WNL0-F1
#
_cell.length_a   1.000
_cell.length_b   1.000
_cell.length_c   1.000
_cell.angle_alpha   90.00
_cell.angle_beta   90.00
_cell.angle_gamma   90.00
#
_symmetry.space_group_name_H-M   'P 1'
#
loop_
_entity.id
_entity.type
_entity.pdbx_description
1 polymer ?
#
loop_
_entity_poly.entity_id
_entity_poly.type
_entity_poly.pdbx_seq_one_letter_code
_entity_poly.pdbx_strand_id
1 'polypeptide(L)'
;YPIIQALAQGLDIRLNQRVTKIARQFNGVTVTTEDGTSYSADACIITVPLGVLKANIIKFEPELPSWKSSAIADLGVGIENKIAMHFDTVFWPNVEV
;
A
#
# COMPACT_ATOMS: atom_id res chain seq x y z
N TYR A 1 11.80 -1.92 -14.48
CA TYR A 1 10.77 -2.74 -13.80
C TYR A 1 9.82 -3.37 -14.81
N PRO A 2 10.30 -4.31 -15.64
CA PRO A 2 9.52 -4.82 -16.76
C PRO A 2 8.22 -5.53 -16.33
N ILE A 3 8.25 -6.26 -15.20
CA ILE A 3 7.10 -7.04 -14.73
C ILE A 3 5.96 -6.13 -14.24
N ILE A 4 6.26 -5.13 -13.40
CA ILE A 4 5.24 -4.22 -12.86
C ILE A 4 4.57 -3.42 -13.98
N GLN A 5 5.37 -2.95 -14.96
CA GLN A 5 4.85 -2.24 -16.12
C GLN A 5 3.95 -3.13 -16.98
N ALA A 6 4.33 -4.38 -17.20
CA ALA A 6 3.52 -5.34 -17.95
C ALA A 6 2.16 -5.61 -17.27
N LEU A 7 2.14 -5.79 -15.94
CA LEU A 7 0.90 -6.01 -15.19
C LEU A 7 0.00 -4.77 -15.14
N ALA A 8 0.58 -3.57 -15.18
CA ALA A 8 -0.16 -2.31 -15.17
C ALA A 8 -0.77 -1.94 -16.53
N GLN A 9 -0.35 -2.59 -17.62
CA GLN A 9 -0.73 -2.22 -18.97
C GLN A 9 -2.25 -2.38 -19.19
N GLY A 10 -2.89 -1.30 -19.65
CA GLY A 10 -4.32 -1.27 -19.96
C GLY A 10 -5.24 -1.16 -18.74
N LEU A 11 -4.70 -1.02 -17.53
CA LEU A 11 -5.49 -0.80 -16.32
C LEU A 11 -5.73 0.69 -16.07
N ASP A 12 -6.89 1.01 -15.48
CA ASP A 12 -7.16 2.36 -14.99
C ASP A 12 -6.48 2.58 -13.63
N ILE A 13 -5.27 3.15 -13.66
CA ILE A 13 -4.45 3.41 -12.47
C ILE A 13 -4.39 4.91 -12.20
N ARG A 14 -4.92 5.32 -11.06
CA ARG A 14 -4.90 6.72 -10.61
C ARG A 14 -3.75 6.94 -9.62
N LEU A 15 -2.66 7.55 -10.10
CA LEU A 15 -1.52 7.96 -9.27
C LEU A 15 -1.82 9.28 -8.55
N ASN A 16 -1.05 9.58 -7.49
CA ASN A 16 -1.22 10.79 -6.66
C ASN A 16 -2.61 10.92 -6.01
N GLN A 17 -3.30 9.80 -5.81
CA GLN A 17 -4.64 9.74 -5.21
C GLN A 17 -4.55 9.06 -3.84
N ARG A 18 -4.05 9.79 -2.84
CA ARG A 18 -3.88 9.27 -1.47
C ARG A 18 -5.24 9.12 -0.80
N VAL A 19 -5.67 7.88 -0.57
CA VAL A 19 -6.92 7.57 0.14
C VAL A 19 -6.82 7.97 1.62
N THR A 20 -7.84 8.64 2.13
CA THR A 20 -7.95 9.07 3.55
C THR A 20 -9.16 8.47 4.25
N LYS A 21 -10.20 8.06 3.50
CA LYS A 21 -11.42 7.48 4.06
C LYS A 21 -12.01 6.41 3.14
N ILE A 22 -12.52 5.34 3.73
CA ILE A 22 -13.24 4.25 3.07
C ILE A 22 -14.55 4.03 3.82
N ALA A 23 -15.67 4.30 3.16
CA ALA A 23 -17.01 4.14 3.72
C ALA A 23 -17.75 3.02 2.98
N ARG A 24 -18.09 1.94 3.70
CA ARG A 24 -18.93 0.84 3.20
C ARG A 24 -20.37 1.05 3.66
N GLN A 25 -21.28 1.01 2.70
CA GLN A 25 -22.72 1.09 2.92
C GLN A 25 -23.39 -0.19 2.40
N PHE A 26 -24.71 -0.27 2.54
CA PHE A 26 -25.49 -1.44 2.09
C PHE A 26 -25.33 -1.72 0.59
N ASN A 27 -25.15 -0.68 -0.23
CA ASN A 27 -25.14 -0.74 -1.69
C ASN A 27 -23.75 -0.51 -2.32
N GLY A 28 -22.65 -0.55 -1.54
CA GLY A 28 -21.31 -0.42 -2.09
C GLY A 28 -20.30 0.23 -1.16
N VAL A 29 -19.23 0.76 -1.75
CA VAL A 29 -18.12 1.42 -1.06
C VAL A 29 -17.83 2.76 -1.72
N THR A 30 -17.63 3.78 -0.89
CA THR A 30 -17.12 5.08 -1.29
C THR A 30 -15.71 5.28 -0.72
N VAL A 31 -14.78 5.61 -1.59
CA VAL A 31 -13.38 5.90 -1.26
C VAL A 31 -13.14 7.38 -1.47
N THR A 32 -12.66 8.07 -0.44
CA THR A 32 -12.33 9.50 -0.49
C THR A 32 -10.83 9.69 -0.38
N THR A 33 -10.28 10.53 -1.26
CA THR A 33 -8.87 10.91 -1.30
C THR A 33 -8.61 12.22 -0.59
N GLU A 34 -7.34 12.52 -0.34
CA GLU A 34 -6.89 13.74 0.36
C GLU A 34 -7.34 15.03 -0.34
N ASP A 35 -7.42 15.04 -1.67
CA ASP A 35 -7.90 16.17 -2.46
C ASP A 35 -9.43 16.34 -2.45
N GLY A 36 -10.15 15.48 -1.71
CA GLY A 36 -11.60 15.47 -1.62
C GLY A 36 -12.31 14.68 -2.74
N THR A 37 -11.57 14.16 -3.73
CA THR A 37 -12.15 13.31 -4.78
C THR A 37 -12.78 12.06 -4.16
N SER A 38 -13.93 11.64 -4.68
CA SER A 38 -14.62 10.44 -4.22
C SER A 38 -14.88 9.48 -5.37
N TYR A 39 -14.64 8.20 -5.11
CA TYR A 39 -14.86 7.09 -6.03
C TYR A 39 -15.88 6.13 -5.41
N SER A 40 -16.83 5.65 -6.21
CA SER A 40 -17.84 4.68 -5.77
C SER A 40 -17.73 3.40 -6.57
N ALA A 41 -17.86 2.26 -5.89
CA ALA A 41 -17.85 0.93 -6.50
C ALA A 41 -18.65 -0.07 -5.65
N ASP A 42 -19.00 -1.22 -6.22
CA ASP A 42 -19.72 -2.28 -5.49
C ASP A 42 -18.85 -2.94 -4.41
N ALA A 43 -17.52 -2.97 -4.62
CA ALA A 43 -16.54 -3.56 -3.71
C ALA A 43 -15.22 -2.79 -3.72
N CYS A 44 -14.43 -2.95 -2.65
CA CYS A 44 -13.10 -2.36 -2.51
C CYS A 44 -12.12 -3.41 -1.96
N ILE A 45 -10.96 -3.53 -2.62
CA ILE A 45 -9.85 -4.38 -2.16
C ILE A 45 -8.75 -3.44 -1.63
N ILE A 46 -8.29 -3.71 -0.40
CA ILE A 46 -7.28 -2.91 0.28
C ILE A 46 -5.96 -3.66 0.27
N THR A 47 -4.95 -3.09 -0.39
CA THR A 47 -3.61 -3.69 -0.53
C THR A 47 -2.51 -2.79 0.02
N VAL A 48 -2.84 -1.88 0.94
CA VAL A 48 -1.85 -1.00 1.56
C VAL A 48 -0.91 -1.79 2.47
N PRO A 49 0.34 -1.35 2.67
CA PRO A 49 1.26 -2.00 3.59
C PRO A 49 0.70 -2.08 5.02
N LEU A 50 1.09 -3.11 5.78
CA LEU A 50 0.70 -3.27 7.18
C LEU A 50 1.04 -2.03 8.04
N GLY A 51 2.18 -1.40 7.79
CA GLY A 51 2.59 -0.17 8.47
C GLY A 51 1.59 0.99 8.26
N VAL A 52 0.95 1.08 7.11
CA VAL A 52 -0.10 2.09 6.83
C VAL A 52 -1.37 1.79 7.63
N LEU A 53 -1.76 0.52 7.71
CA LEU A 53 -2.90 0.11 8.55
C LEU A 53 -2.63 0.41 10.04
N LYS A 54 -1.42 0.13 10.53
CA LYS A 54 -1.01 0.43 11.91
C LYS A 54 -0.96 1.93 12.21
N ALA A 55 -0.56 2.76 11.24
CA ALA A 55 -0.55 4.21 11.40
C ALA A 55 -1.96 4.82 11.55
N ASN A 56 -3.02 4.05 11.22
CA ASN A 56 -4.41 4.45 11.36
C ASN A 56 -4.73 5.78 10.66
N ILE A 57 -4.11 6.02 9.50
CA ILE A 57 -4.25 7.26 8.70
C ILE A 57 -5.37 7.17 7.64
N ILE A 58 -6.00 6.00 7.50
CA ILE A 58 -7.17 5.77 6.65
C ILE A 58 -8.36 5.51 7.58
N LYS A 59 -9.39 6.35 7.51
CA LYS A 59 -10.60 6.16 8.29
C LYS A 59 -11.51 5.11 7.63
N PHE A 60 -11.84 4.05 8.37
CA PHE A 60 -12.83 3.06 7.95
C PHE A 60 -14.20 3.37 8.57
N GLU A 61 -15.25 3.38 7.74
CA GLU A 61 -16.64 3.55 8.18
C GLU A 61 -17.52 2.44 7.58
N PRO A 62 -18.11 1.53 8.38
CA PRO A 62 -17.87 1.35 9.81
C PRO A 62 -16.41 1.00 10.10
N GLU A 63 -16.00 1.20 11.35
CA GLU A 63 -14.66 0.84 11.81
C GLU A 63 -14.39 -0.66 11.57
N LEU A 64 -13.10 -1.00 11.43
CA LEU A 64 -12.71 -2.40 11.33
C LEU A 64 -13.12 -3.15 12.60
N PRO A 65 -13.65 -4.38 12.49
CA PRO A 65 -13.96 -5.20 13.64
C PRO A 65 -12.76 -5.37 14.57
N SER A 66 -13.01 -5.44 15.88
CA SER A 66 -11.96 -5.53 16.90
C SER A 66 -10.93 -6.62 16.62
N TRP A 67 -11.38 -7.82 16.22
CA TRP A 67 -10.49 -8.93 15.88
C TRP A 67 -9.49 -8.61 14.76
N LYS A 68 -9.88 -7.77 13.79
CA LYS A 68 -9.01 -7.36 12.68
C LYS A 68 -8.04 -6.27 13.12
N SER A 69 -8.51 -5.31 13.91
CA SER A 69 -7.66 -4.26 14.49
C SER A 69 -6.61 -4.85 15.44
N SER A 70 -6.98 -5.84 16.25
CA SER A 70 -6.03 -6.60 17.10
C SER A 70 -4.98 -7.32 16.26
N ALA A 71 -5.38 -8.06 15.22
CA ALA A 71 -4.43 -8.75 14.35
C ALA A 71 -3.45 -7.77 13.65
N ILE A 72 -3.93 -6.59 13.25
CA ILE A 72 -3.07 -5.53 12.69
C ILE A 72 -2.09 -5.02 13.75
N ALA A 73 -2.51 -4.87 15.00
CA ALA A 73 -1.66 -4.43 16.10
C ALA A 73 -0.59 -5.48 16.47
N ASP A 74 -0.92 -6.76 16.44
CA ASP A 74 -0.05 -7.85 16.91
C ASP A 74 1.09 -8.19 15.94
N LEU A 75 0.87 -8.07 14.63
CA LEU A 75 1.88 -8.40 13.63
C LEU A 75 3.04 -7.38 13.59
N GLY A 76 4.28 -7.82 13.52
CA GLY A 76 5.45 -6.95 13.37
C GLY A 76 5.59 -6.36 11.96
N VAL A 77 6.20 -5.17 11.85
CA VAL A 77 6.63 -4.59 10.57
C VAL A 77 8.16 -4.55 10.55
N GLY A 78 8.76 -5.35 9.68
CA GLY A 78 10.21 -5.34 9.48
C GLY A 78 10.67 -4.06 8.79
N ILE A 79 11.86 -3.58 9.16
CA ILE A 79 12.49 -2.40 8.55
C ILE A 79 13.86 -2.85 8.03
N GLU A 80 14.12 -2.54 6.77
CA GLU A 80 15.41 -2.77 6.11
C GLU A 80 15.72 -1.56 5.24
N ASN A 81 17.00 -1.19 5.14
CA ASN A 81 17.46 -0.10 4.31
C ASN A 81 18.58 -0.61 3.43
N LYS A 82 18.56 -0.20 2.16
CA LYS A 82 19.61 -0.54 1.19
C LYS A 82 20.44 0.69 0.87
N ILE A 83 21.75 0.48 0.75
CA ILE A 83 22.67 1.47 0.20
C ILE A 83 23.16 0.91 -1.12
N ALA A 84 22.97 1.67 -2.19
CA ALA A 84 23.56 1.38 -3.49
C ALA A 84 24.80 2.26 -3.67
N MET A 85 25.94 1.63 -3.97
CA MET A 85 27.19 2.33 -4.26
C MET A 85 27.61 2.00 -5.69
N HIS A 86 27.85 3.04 -6.49
CA HIS A 86 28.35 2.91 -7.85
C HIS A 86 29.83 3.23 -7.88
N PHE A 87 30.61 2.40 -8.55
CA PHE A 87 32.06 2.51 -8.66
C PHE A 87 32.47 2.38 -10.13
N ASP A 88 33.52 3.09 -10.53
CA ASP A 88 34.00 3.08 -11.92
C ASP A 88 34.65 1.74 -12.32
N THR A 89 35.16 0.99 -11.34
CA THR A 89 35.80 -0.31 -11.53
C THR A 89 35.43 -1.29 -10.41
N VAL A 90 35.40 -2.58 -10.73
CA VAL A 90 35.28 -3.66 -9.73
C VAL A 90 36.62 -3.78 -8.98
N PHE A 91 36.70 -3.20 -7.79
CA PHE A 91 37.91 -3.21 -6.96
C PHE A 91 37.86 -4.22 -5.81
N TRP A 92 36.69 -4.78 -5.53
CA TRP A 92 36.53 -5.81 -4.51
C TRP A 92 37.04 -7.17 -5.01
N PRO A 93 37.60 -8.01 -4.12
CA PRO A 93 38.13 -9.32 -4.50
C PRO A 93 37.02 -10.26 -4.99
N ASN A 94 37.38 -11.22 -5.85
CA ASN A 94 36.49 -12.34 -6.15
C ASN A 94 36.43 -13.26 -4.93
N VAL A 95 35.22 -13.56 -4.44
CA VAL A 95 35.00 -14.32 -3.19
C VAL A 95 34.41 -15.70 -3.46
N GLU A 96 34.29 -16.10 -4.73
CA GLU A 96 33.89 -17.47 -5.09
C GLU A 96 35.05 -18.44 -4.80
N VAL A 97 34.77 -19.47 -4.00
CA VAL A 97 35.61 -20.65 -3.78
C VAL A 97 35.13 -21.78 -4.68
#